data_AF-A0A1A8V5P8-F1
#
_entry.id   AF-A0A1A8V5P8-F1
#
_cell.length_a   1.000
_cell.length_b   1.000
_cell.length_c   1.000
_cell.angle_alpha   90.00
_cell.angle_beta   90.00
_cell.angle_gamma   90.00
#
_symmetry.space_group_name_H-M   'P 1'
#
loop_
_entity.id
_entity.type
_entity.pdbx_description
1 polymer ?
#
loop_
_entity_poly.entity_id
_entity_poly.type
_entity_poly.pdbx_seq_one_letter_code
_entity_poly.pdbx_strand_id
1 'polypeptide(L)'
;QAVAQIQYMGRGSMTGSALRHMFESSFSDKEGARPNVPRVGIVFTDGRSQDDVSEWARKAKTSGVTIFALGVGKAIVQELSEIASDPDEMHLYYAEDFEKMGEVSRKLKSRICKETPTDERRCQCHTLI
;
A
#
# COMPACT_ATOMS: atom_id res chain seq x y z
N GLN A 1 -11.62 14.91 1.30
CA GLN A 1 -11.84 15.85 0.17
C GLN A 1 -10.76 15.74 -0.93
N ALA A 2 -9.46 15.60 -0.62
CA ALA A 2 -8.40 15.52 -1.64
C ALA A 2 -8.49 14.28 -2.58
N VAL A 3 -8.82 13.11 -2.04
CA VAL A 3 -8.94 11.87 -2.83
C VAL A 3 -9.98 11.99 -3.95
N ALA A 4 -11.08 12.70 -3.72
CA ALA A 4 -12.15 12.89 -4.71
C ALA A 4 -11.75 13.81 -5.88
N GLN A 5 -10.61 14.50 -5.79
CA GLN A 5 -10.09 15.39 -6.83
C GLN A 5 -8.99 14.73 -7.68
N ILE A 6 -8.63 13.47 -7.39
CA ILE A 6 -7.64 12.73 -8.18
C ILE A 6 -8.21 12.46 -9.57
N GLN A 7 -7.48 12.86 -10.60
CA GLN A 7 -7.86 12.63 -11.99
C GLN A 7 -7.30 11.28 -12.47
N TYR A 8 -8.15 10.52 -13.17
CA TYR A 8 -7.71 9.28 -13.80
C TYR A 8 -6.73 9.57 -14.95
N MET A 9 -5.53 9.00 -14.85
CA MET A 9 -4.45 9.28 -15.82
C MET A 9 -4.59 8.48 -17.13
N GLY A 10 -5.30 7.36 -17.13
CA GLY A 10 -5.56 6.56 -18.35
C GLY A 10 -4.33 5.99 -19.04
N ARG A 11 -3.25 5.72 -18.30
CA ARG A 11 -1.97 5.21 -18.82
C ARG A 11 -1.63 3.87 -18.18
N GLY A 12 -0.55 3.25 -18.67
CA GLY A 12 0.00 2.02 -18.12
C GLY A 12 0.43 2.09 -16.67
N SER A 13 0.72 0.92 -16.09
CA SER A 13 1.13 0.76 -14.69
C SER A 13 2.65 0.68 -14.56
N MET A 14 3.27 1.71 -13.98
CA MET A 14 4.70 1.78 -13.68
C MET A 14 4.90 1.63 -12.17
N THR A 15 4.58 0.46 -11.63
CA THR A 15 4.53 0.21 -10.17
C THR A 15 5.91 0.28 -9.54
N GLY A 16 6.96 -0.16 -10.23
CA GLY A 16 8.35 -0.06 -9.75
C GLY A 16 8.78 1.39 -9.57
N SER A 17 8.45 2.24 -10.53
CA SER A 17 8.69 3.68 -10.49
C SER A 17 7.87 4.36 -9.39
N ALA A 18 6.64 3.92 -9.14
CA ALA A 18 5.83 4.40 -8.03
C ALA A 18 6.44 4.03 -6.66
N LEU A 19 6.91 2.79 -6.50
CA LEU A 19 7.62 2.33 -5.31
C LEU A 19 8.92 3.10 -5.08
N ARG A 20 9.67 3.38 -6.15
CA ARG A 20 10.84 4.25 -6.11
C ARG A 20 10.48 5.64 -5.59
N HIS A 21 9.45 6.27 -6.16
CA HIS A 21 9.02 7.60 -5.73
C HIS A 21 8.58 7.62 -4.26
N MET A 22 7.84 6.59 -3.82
CA MET A 22 7.46 6.43 -2.42
C MET A 22 8.68 6.37 -1.50
N PHE A 23 9.68 5.57 -1.88
CA PHE A 23 10.90 5.37 -1.12
C PHE A 23 11.80 6.61 -1.08
N GLU A 24 12.07 7.23 -2.23
CA GLU A 24 13.02 8.35 -2.34
C GLU A 24 12.40 9.70 -1.91
N SER A 25 11.09 9.87 -2.05
CA SER A 25 10.43 11.17 -1.88
C SER A 25 9.33 11.15 -0.83
N SER A 26 8.30 10.30 -0.98
CA SER A 26 7.08 10.41 -0.16
C SER A 26 7.32 10.16 1.33
N PHE A 27 8.26 9.29 1.69
CA PHE A 27 8.67 9.06 3.08
C PHE A 27 9.87 9.91 3.55
N SER A 28 10.18 10.99 2.84
CA SER A 28 11.20 11.94 3.27
C SER A 28 10.66 12.94 4.31
N ASP A 29 11.54 13.43 5.18
CA ASP A 29 11.19 14.43 6.20
C ASP A 29 10.67 15.72 5.57
N LYS A 30 11.17 16.07 4.37
CA LYS A 30 10.71 17.24 3.60
C LYS A 30 9.24 17.13 3.21
N GLU A 31 8.77 15.92 2.90
CA GLU A 31 7.37 15.64 2.55
C GLU A 31 6.51 15.33 3.80
N GLY A 32 7.05 15.57 5.00
CA GLY A 32 6.30 15.46 6.27
C GLY A 32 6.35 14.08 6.93
N ALA A 33 7.26 13.20 6.49
CA ALA A 33 7.51 11.96 7.22
C ALA A 33 8.01 12.27 8.63
N ARG A 34 7.49 11.53 9.62
CA ARG A 34 7.83 11.74 11.03
C ARG A 34 8.88 10.73 11.47
N PRO A 35 9.93 11.16 12.18
CA PRO A 35 10.85 10.23 12.81
C PRO A 35 10.10 9.43 13.89
N ASN A 36 10.47 8.15 14.06
CA ASN A 36 9.92 7.24 15.07
C ASN A 36 8.43 6.88 14.93
N VAL A 37 7.84 7.08 13.75
CA VAL A 37 6.49 6.59 13.44
C VAL A 37 6.57 5.46 12.41
N PRO A 38 5.89 4.32 12.62
CA PRO A 38 5.86 3.24 11.64
C PRO A 38 5.36 3.72 10.27
N ARG A 39 6.04 3.31 9.20
CA ARG A 39 5.73 3.69 7.83
C ARG A 39 4.97 2.54 7.17
N VAL A 40 3.80 2.86 6.62
CA VAL A 40 2.93 1.89 5.94
C VAL A 40 2.65 2.38 4.52
N GLY A 41 2.98 1.55 3.53
CA GLY A 41 2.57 1.72 2.13
C GLY A 41 1.41 0.78 1.81
N ILE A 42 0.44 1.26 1.04
CA ILE A 42 -0.66 0.42 0.51
C ILE A 42 -0.68 0.57 -1.00
N VAL A 43 -0.40 -0.51 -1.73
CA VAL A 43 -0.34 -0.55 -3.18
C VAL A 43 -1.61 -1.19 -3.72
N PHE A 44 -2.29 -0.50 -4.64
CA PHE A 44 -3.45 -0.99 -5.36
C PHE A 44 -3.07 -1.18 -6.83
N THR A 45 -3.25 -2.37 -7.38
CA THR A 45 -3.02 -2.65 -8.81
C THR A 45 -4.04 -3.66 -9.33
N ASP A 46 -4.38 -3.57 -10.61
CA ASP A 46 -5.35 -4.43 -11.29
C ASP A 46 -4.72 -5.31 -12.39
N GLY A 47 -3.40 -5.22 -12.55
CA GLY A 47 -2.67 -5.91 -13.60
C GLY A 47 -1.17 -5.96 -13.33
N ARG A 48 -0.44 -6.44 -14.34
CA ARG A 48 1.03 -6.53 -14.32
C ARG A 48 1.67 -5.17 -14.54
N SER A 49 2.71 -4.87 -13.78
CA SER A 49 3.56 -3.71 -13.99
C SER A 49 4.32 -3.78 -15.32
N GLN A 50 4.61 -2.62 -15.89
CA GLN A 50 5.41 -2.46 -17.11
C GLN A 50 6.90 -2.24 -16.81
N ASP A 51 7.26 -2.14 -15.53
CA ASP A 51 8.61 -2.03 -15.00
C ASP A 51 8.84 -3.00 -13.84
N ASP A 52 10.10 -3.19 -13.47
CA ASP A 52 10.52 -4.08 -12.39
C ASP A 52 10.14 -3.49 -11.01
N VAL A 53 9.38 -4.25 -10.23
CA VAL A 53 8.91 -3.87 -8.89
C VAL A 53 9.86 -4.32 -7.77
N SER A 54 10.65 -5.37 -8.01
CA SER A 54 11.38 -6.14 -7.00
C SER A 54 12.44 -5.29 -6.29
N GLU A 55 13.21 -4.48 -7.03
CA GLU A 55 14.30 -3.68 -6.45
C GLU A 55 13.78 -2.67 -5.42
N TRP A 56 12.76 -1.90 -5.80
CA TRP A 56 12.24 -0.82 -4.98
C TRP A 56 11.32 -1.31 -3.87
N ALA A 57 10.55 -2.38 -4.11
CA ALA A 57 9.82 -3.08 -3.06
C ALA A 57 10.77 -3.56 -1.97
N ARG A 58 11.86 -4.25 -2.35
CA ARG A 58 12.87 -4.73 -1.40
C ARG A 58 13.51 -3.58 -0.61
N LYS A 59 13.95 -2.51 -1.28
CA LYS A 59 14.55 -1.33 -0.61
C LYS A 59 13.59 -0.70 0.41
N ALA A 60 12.33 -0.51 0.03
CA ALA A 60 11.31 0.03 0.92
C ALA A 60 11.09 -0.88 2.14
N LYS A 61 10.90 -2.19 1.92
CA LYS A 61 10.75 -3.18 3.01
C LYS A 61 11.95 -3.19 3.97
N THR A 62 13.18 -3.24 3.43
CA THR A 62 14.40 -3.22 4.26
C THR A 62 14.59 -1.91 5.03
N SER A 63 14.03 -0.80 4.55
CA SER A 63 14.04 0.49 5.27
C SER A 63 12.99 0.62 6.38
N GLY A 64 12.24 -0.45 6.66
CA GLY A 64 11.21 -0.47 7.69
C GLY A 64 9.84 0.04 7.24
N VAL A 65 9.59 0.10 5.94
CA VAL A 65 8.23 0.32 5.40
C VAL A 65 7.50 -1.01 5.34
N THR A 66 6.36 -1.13 6.01
CA THR A 66 5.43 -2.25 5.81
C THR A 66 4.57 -1.97 4.59
N ILE A 67 4.59 -2.87 3.60
CA ILE A 67 3.84 -2.70 2.35
C ILE A 67 2.70 -3.71 2.30
N PHE A 68 1.48 -3.21 2.18
CA PHE A 68 0.29 -4.01 1.87
C PHE A 68 0.03 -3.93 0.36
N ALA A 69 -0.13 -5.07 -0.31
CA ALA A 69 -0.45 -5.11 -1.74
C ALA A 69 -1.87 -5.64 -1.93
N LEU A 70 -2.70 -4.90 -2.66
CA LEU A 70 -4.03 -5.31 -3.09
C LEU A 70 -4.08 -5.44 -4.60
N GLY A 71 -4.27 -6.68 -5.05
CA GLY A 71 -4.63 -7.01 -6.42
C GLY A 71 -6.13 -6.99 -6.63
N VAL A 72 -6.59 -6.39 -7.73
CA VAL A 72 -8.00 -6.45 -8.16
C VAL A 72 -8.08 -7.10 -9.55
N GLY A 73 -9.04 -7.99 -9.77
CA GLY A 73 -9.30 -8.56 -11.09
C GLY A 73 -8.09 -9.32 -11.67
N LYS A 74 -7.39 -8.75 -12.67
CA LYS A 74 -6.32 -9.44 -13.41
C LYS A 74 -4.92 -9.22 -12.83
N ALA A 75 -4.82 -8.75 -11.59
CA ALA A 75 -3.55 -8.58 -10.90
C ALA A 75 -2.78 -9.92 -10.79
N ILE A 76 -1.46 -9.86 -10.95
CA ILE A 76 -0.60 -11.03 -10.92
C ILE A 76 -0.13 -11.29 -9.49
N VAL A 77 -0.58 -12.39 -8.89
CA VAL A 77 -0.28 -12.75 -7.49
C VAL A 77 1.22 -12.79 -7.20
N GLN A 78 2.03 -13.30 -8.12
CA GLN A 78 3.48 -13.33 -7.96
C GLN A 78 4.08 -11.91 -7.84
N GLU A 79 3.63 -10.97 -8.67
CA GLU A 79 4.09 -9.57 -8.60
C GLU A 79 3.61 -8.89 -7.31
N LEU A 80 2.40 -9.21 -6.84
CA LEU A 80 1.90 -8.73 -5.54
C LEU A 80 2.76 -9.24 -4.38
N SER A 81 3.21 -10.49 -4.41
CA SER A 81 4.09 -11.09 -3.39
C SER A 81 5.47 -10.42 -3.37
N GLU A 82 6.02 -10.06 -4.54
CA GLU A 82 7.26 -9.28 -4.61
C GLU A 82 7.12 -7.90 -3.92
N ILE A 83 5.96 -7.26 -4.09
CA ILE A 83 5.63 -5.94 -3.53
C ILE A 83 5.36 -6.03 -2.02
N ALA A 84 4.52 -6.97 -1.59
CA ALA A 84 4.03 -7.09 -0.22
C ALA A 84 5.16 -7.40 0.78
N SER A 85 4.98 -6.95 2.02
CA SER A 85 5.82 -7.38 3.14
C SER A 85 5.53 -8.84 3.51
N ASP A 86 6.52 -9.51 4.10
CA ASP A 86 6.32 -10.84 4.64
C ASP A 86 5.62 -10.79 6.02
N PRO A 87 4.77 -11.77 6.35
CA PRO A 87 4.30 -12.85 5.47
C PRO A 87 3.13 -12.42 4.58
N ASP A 88 3.05 -12.96 3.36
CA ASP A 88 1.99 -12.66 2.38
C ASP A 88 0.57 -12.79 2.95
N GLU A 89 0.32 -13.74 3.84
CA GLU A 89 -0.97 -13.97 4.50
C GLU A 89 -1.49 -12.73 5.28
N MET A 90 -0.60 -11.81 5.65
CA MET A 90 -0.89 -10.61 6.41
C MET A 90 -0.98 -9.36 5.51
N HIS A 91 -0.17 -9.31 4.45
CA HIS A 91 0.08 -8.10 3.68
C HIS A 91 -0.41 -8.18 2.22
N LEU A 92 -0.70 -9.37 1.70
CA LEU A 92 -1.22 -9.58 0.36
C LEU A 92 -2.73 -9.80 0.40
N TYR A 93 -3.43 -9.03 -0.42
CA TYR A 93 -4.88 -9.13 -0.61
C TYR A 93 -5.17 -9.27 -2.09
N TYR A 94 -6.17 -10.08 -2.40
CA TYR A 94 -6.71 -10.21 -3.73
C TYR A 94 -8.24 -10.08 -3.68
N ALA A 95 -8.79 -9.33 -4.62
CA ALA A 95 -10.22 -9.17 -4.82
C ALA A 95 -10.55 -9.43 -6.29
N GLU A 96 -11.65 -10.13 -6.56
CA GLU A 96 -12.11 -10.39 -7.93
C GLU A 96 -12.57 -9.09 -8.61
N ASP A 97 -13.17 -8.19 -7.83
CA ASP A 97 -13.69 -6.91 -8.26
C ASP A 97 -13.64 -5.85 -7.14
N PHE A 98 -14.05 -4.62 -7.48
CA PHE A 98 -14.06 -3.50 -6.53
C PHE A 98 -15.24 -3.55 -5.53
N GLU A 99 -16.23 -4.42 -5.69
CA GLU A 99 -17.35 -4.53 -4.75
C GLU A 99 -16.89 -5.07 -3.39
N LYS A 100 -15.83 -5.89 -3.40
CA LYS A 100 -15.20 -6.42 -2.18
C LYS A 100 -14.31 -5.43 -1.43
N MET A 101 -14.14 -4.21 -1.95
CA MET A 101 -13.22 -3.22 -1.37
C MET A 101 -13.59 -2.84 0.07
N GLY A 102 -14.88 -2.85 0.42
CA GLY A 102 -15.33 -2.58 1.80
C GLY A 102 -14.87 -3.64 2.81
N GLU A 103 -14.74 -4.91 2.39
CA GLU A 103 -14.18 -5.97 3.23
C GLU A 103 -12.67 -5.84 3.36
N VAL A 104 -11.98 -5.58 2.24
CA VAL A 104 -10.52 -5.38 2.22
C VAL A 104 -10.14 -4.21 3.12
N SER A 105 -10.86 -3.09 3.04
CA SER A 105 -10.62 -1.92 3.89
C SER A 105 -10.72 -2.25 5.39
N ARG A 106 -11.71 -3.05 5.81
CA ARG A 106 -11.83 -3.50 7.21
C ARG A 106 -10.67 -4.39 7.63
N LYS A 107 -10.25 -5.32 6.77
CA LYS A 107 -9.10 -6.21 7.04
C LYS A 107 -7.81 -5.40 7.18
N LEU A 108 -7.53 -4.52 6.22
CA LEU A 108 -6.37 -3.62 6.25
C LEU A 108 -6.35 -2.77 7.52
N LYS A 109 -7.47 -2.12 7.86
CA LYS A 109 -7.61 -1.35 9.10
C LYS A 109 -7.25 -2.19 10.31
N SER A 110 -7.80 -3.40 10.42
CA SER A 110 -7.51 -4.28 11.56
C SER A 110 -6.05 -4.72 11.62
N ARG A 111 -5.37 -4.92 10.49
CA ARG A 111 -3.97 -5.38 10.48
C ARG A 111 -3.00 -4.25 10.81
N ILE A 112 -3.14 -3.11 10.13
CA ILE A 112 -2.33 -1.91 10.36
C ILE A 112 -2.38 -1.49 11.83
N CYS A 113 -3.56 -1.57 12.43
CA CYS A 113 -3.79 -1.24 13.83
C CYS A 113 -3.21 -2.21 14.85
N LYS A 114 -3.02 -3.48 14.47
CA LYS A 114 -2.41 -4.49 15.34
C LYS A 114 -0.88 -4.46 15.26
N GLU A 115 -0.33 -4.04 14.12
CA GLU A 115 1.11 -3.95 13.89
C GLU A 115 1.74 -2.67 14.47
N THR A 116 0.93 -1.66 14.78
CA THR A 116 1.41 -0.41 15.39
C THR A 116 1.25 -0.43 16.91
N PRO A 117 2.34 -0.27 17.69
CA PRO A 117 2.23 -0.13 19.13
C PRO A 117 1.75 1.29 19.44
N THR A 118 0.43 1.53 19.58
CA THR A 118 -0.12 2.57 20.46
C THR A 118 -1.65 2.59 20.47
N ASP A 119 -2.21 2.67 21.68
CA ASP A 119 -3.54 3.20 22.06
C ASP A 119 -4.69 2.92 21.07
N GLU A 120 -5.57 1.96 21.39
CA GLU A 120 -6.74 1.55 20.59
C GLU A 120 -7.60 2.73 20.09
N ARG A 121 -7.55 3.88 20.77
CA ARG A 121 -8.22 5.13 20.37
C ARG A 121 -7.72 5.68 19.03
N ARG A 122 -6.46 5.44 18.66
CA ARG A 122 -5.84 5.88 17.40
C ARG A 122 -6.31 5.10 16.18
N CYS A 123 -6.95 3.95 16.40
CA CYS A 123 -7.42 3.06 15.33
C CYS A 123 -8.87 3.28 14.92
N GLN A 124 -9.48 4.35 15.43
CA GLN A 124 -10.82 4.75 15.03
C GLN A 124 -10.74 5.60 13.76
N CYS A 125 -10.76 4.97 12.58
CA CYS A 125 -11.06 5.68 11.33
C CYS A 125 -12.50 6.21 11.40
N HIS A 126 -12.68 7.41 11.95
CA HIS A 126 -13.91 8.15 11.81
C HIS A 126 -13.96 8.64 10.37
N THR A 127 -15.03 8.31 9.66
CA THR A 127 -15.27 8.92 8.36
C THR A 127 -15.52 10.39 8.62
N LEU A 128 -14.58 11.24 8.20
CA LEU A 128 -14.81 12.68 8.09
C LEU A 128 -15.74 12.87 6.89
N ILE A 129 -17.04 12.63 7.09
CA ILE A 129 -18.11 13.08 6.20
C ILE A 129 -18.78 14.25 6.89
#